data_AF-A0A9J6P3L2-F1
#
_entry.id   AF-A0A9J6P3L2-F1
#
_cell.length_a   1.000
_cell.length_b   1.000
_cell.length_c   1.000
_cell.angle_alpha   90.00
_cell.angle_beta   90.00
_cell.angle_gamma   90.00
#
_symmetry.space_group_name_H-M   'P 1'
#
loop_
_entity.id
_entity.type
_entity.pdbx_description
1 polymer ?
#
loop_
_entity_poly.entity_id
_entity_poly.type
_entity_poly.pdbx_seq_one_letter_code
_entity_poly.pdbx_strand_id
1 'polypeptide(L)'
;MDRIFEKEIMEVLYKFQKGYTERNLENVDAYTEELFTKDADLRVMGTSPGEICLGFEETKELIEGDWKYWGDVSCDLNNPIIMNLNEDIALIALKGSVKIDFKFDSEKLESQKEFIFEQIDFENLDSSELKNKTVLLNWMLTQWGIGYSEKNEQFIPLRVTGLLKKHEGKWKFKQMKFSVSSLNVPDYLFDRSADDSKAKEQLKNFQQNCYGETAEIKGLLSTLQNHWNENDFNGTDMFNKIFDKDNSLLICPDGNIVTQKEEFIDKLNNMKGVWNEINLDTESSVINTENNTGWALTLGTVKTKISREKLLQSLLNESKNILESKGDVKQKHLTILRHISSVFMIENLGEDFEIPVRIETVFSKDNSWKIKYIQISYGYEWIYEHRTEKLNLWGK
;
A
#
# COMPACT_ATOMS: atom_id res chain seq x y z
N MET A 1 4.83 2.50 -28.93
CA MET A 1 5.87 2.33 -27.90
C MET A 1 7.04 1.59 -28.54
N ASP A 2 8.28 1.93 -28.21
CA ASP A 2 9.47 1.31 -28.81
C ASP A 2 9.60 -0.14 -28.30
N ARG A 3 9.60 -1.11 -29.22
CA ARG A 3 9.71 -2.54 -28.90
C ARG A 3 11.01 -2.89 -28.19
N ILE A 4 12.07 -2.10 -28.40
CA ILE A 4 13.36 -2.30 -27.71
C ILE A 4 13.22 -1.89 -26.25
N PHE A 5 12.67 -0.69 -25.99
CA PHE A 5 12.41 -0.20 -24.64
C PHE A 5 11.56 -1.18 -23.83
N GLU A 6 10.40 -1.61 -24.35
CA GLU A 6 9.54 -2.57 -23.64
C GLU A 6 10.29 -3.87 -23.30
N LYS A 7 11.11 -4.37 -24.23
CA LYS A 7 11.91 -5.57 -24.01
C LYS A 7 12.94 -5.36 -22.89
N GLU A 8 13.65 -4.23 -22.88
CA GLU A 8 14.62 -3.90 -21.81
C GLU A 8 13.94 -3.84 -20.44
N ILE A 9 12.75 -3.23 -20.34
CA ILE A 9 11.98 -3.17 -19.09
C ILE A 9 11.55 -4.58 -18.66
N MET A 10 11.04 -5.39 -19.59
CA MET A 10 10.65 -6.77 -19.30
C MET A 10 11.82 -7.60 -18.78
N GLU A 11 13.03 -7.42 -19.29
CA GLU A 11 14.23 -8.10 -18.78
C GLU A 11 14.50 -7.77 -17.30
N VAL A 12 14.30 -6.52 -16.88
CA VAL A 12 14.38 -6.13 -15.46
C VAL A 12 13.31 -6.84 -14.64
N LEU A 13 12.07 -6.87 -15.12
CA LEU A 13 10.94 -7.49 -14.40
C LEU A 13 11.10 -9.01 -14.26
N TYR A 14 11.62 -9.69 -15.29
CA TYR A 14 11.94 -11.12 -15.22
C TYR A 14 13.03 -11.42 -14.19
N LYS A 15 14.07 -10.59 -14.11
CA LYS A 15 15.13 -10.72 -13.10
C LYS A 15 14.59 -10.49 -11.69
N PHE A 16 13.76 -9.46 -11.51
CA PHE A 16 13.06 -9.19 -10.26
C PHE A 16 12.26 -10.41 -9.79
N GLN A 17 11.39 -10.94 -10.65
CA GLN A 17 10.59 -12.12 -10.32
C GLN A 17 11.47 -13.34 -10.03
N LYS A 18 12.54 -13.54 -10.82
CA LYS A 18 13.47 -14.66 -10.63
C LYS A 18 14.12 -14.63 -9.24
N GLY A 19 14.56 -13.46 -8.76
CA GLY A 19 15.13 -13.34 -7.42
C GLY A 19 14.15 -13.73 -6.33
N TYR A 20 12.90 -13.26 -6.38
CA TYR A 20 11.86 -13.65 -5.43
C TYR A 20 11.41 -15.12 -5.56
N THR A 21 11.61 -15.76 -6.72
CA THR A 21 11.38 -17.20 -6.90
C THR A 21 12.52 -18.05 -6.35
N GLU A 22 13.78 -17.64 -6.55
CA GLU A 22 14.96 -18.41 -6.13
C GLU A 22 15.33 -18.19 -4.66
N ARG A 23 15.19 -16.95 -4.16
CA ARG A 23 15.48 -16.51 -2.79
C ARG A 23 16.84 -16.97 -2.25
N ASN A 24 17.83 -17.06 -3.12
CA ASN A 24 19.16 -17.48 -2.70
C ASN A 24 19.85 -16.36 -1.92
N LEU A 25 19.87 -16.45 -0.59
CA LEU A 25 20.48 -15.44 0.28
C LEU A 25 21.95 -15.15 -0.05
N GLU A 26 22.69 -16.10 -0.62
CA GLU A 26 24.08 -15.89 -1.07
C GLU A 26 24.18 -14.88 -2.23
N ASN A 27 23.08 -14.65 -2.96
CA ASN A 27 23.01 -13.78 -4.13
C ASN A 27 22.36 -12.42 -3.84
N VAL A 28 22.00 -12.09 -2.59
CA VAL A 28 21.23 -10.86 -2.29
C VAL A 28 21.98 -9.59 -2.68
N ASP A 29 23.30 -9.54 -2.45
CA ASP A 29 24.14 -8.40 -2.85
C ASP A 29 24.11 -8.24 -4.37
N ALA A 30 24.41 -9.31 -5.12
CA ALA A 30 24.45 -9.27 -6.58
C ALA A 30 23.09 -8.93 -7.21
N TYR A 31 22.00 -9.48 -6.67
CA TYR A 31 20.64 -9.17 -7.09
C TYR A 31 20.31 -7.69 -6.88
N THR A 32 20.63 -7.16 -5.70
CA THR A 32 20.34 -5.75 -5.38
C THR A 32 21.19 -4.81 -6.24
N GLU A 33 22.48 -5.13 -6.45
CA GLU A 33 23.35 -4.34 -7.33
C GLU A 33 22.90 -4.32 -8.79
N GLU A 34 22.36 -5.44 -9.27
CA GLU A 34 21.88 -5.56 -10.64
C GLU A 34 20.62 -4.73 -10.86
N LEU A 35 19.67 -4.78 -9.92
CA LEU A 35 18.32 -4.24 -10.10
C LEU A 35 18.12 -2.84 -9.56
N PHE A 36 18.90 -2.36 -8.59
CA PHE A 36 18.68 -1.06 -7.94
C PHE A 36 19.83 -0.09 -8.20
N THR A 37 19.51 1.20 -8.28
CA THR A 37 20.55 2.24 -8.38
C THR A 37 21.32 2.33 -7.06
N LYS A 38 22.57 2.81 -7.11
CA LYS A 38 23.35 3.14 -5.90
C LYS A 38 23.26 4.64 -5.57
N ASP A 39 22.24 5.31 -6.09
CA ASP A 39 22.05 6.74 -5.88
C ASP A 39 21.62 7.00 -4.43
N ALA A 40 22.05 8.14 -3.87
CA ALA A 40 21.78 8.48 -2.47
C ALA A 40 20.29 8.65 -2.15
N ASP A 41 19.45 8.88 -3.15
CA ASP A 41 18.00 9.08 -3.07
C ASP A 41 17.18 7.85 -3.50
N LEU A 42 17.80 6.67 -3.66
CA LEU A 42 17.08 5.39 -3.81
C LEU A 42 16.12 5.21 -2.63
N ARG A 43 14.90 4.77 -2.92
CA ARG A 43 13.90 4.48 -1.88
C ARG A 43 13.02 3.29 -2.23
N VAL A 44 12.82 2.40 -1.28
CA VAL A 44 11.91 1.25 -1.41
C VAL A 44 10.95 1.24 -0.23
N MET A 45 9.66 1.09 -0.54
CA MET A 45 8.63 0.93 0.48
C MET A 45 8.17 -0.52 0.54
N GLY A 46 8.22 -1.10 1.74
CA GLY A 46 7.53 -2.34 2.06
C GLY A 46 6.03 -2.11 2.23
N THR A 47 5.34 -3.12 2.74
CA THR A 47 3.89 -3.04 2.92
C THR A 47 3.48 -2.41 4.23
N SER A 48 4.33 -2.48 5.26
CA SER A 48 4.09 -1.87 6.57
C SER A 48 4.18 -0.34 6.53
N PRO A 49 3.44 0.38 7.40
CA PRO A 49 3.64 1.80 7.66
C PRO A 49 5.11 2.18 7.91
N GLY A 50 5.86 1.37 8.67
CA GLY A 50 7.24 1.65 9.08
C GLY A 50 8.32 1.20 8.09
N GLU A 51 7.96 0.41 7.08
CA GLU A 51 8.90 -0.10 6.07
C GLU A 51 9.19 0.93 4.98
N ILE A 52 9.99 1.94 5.35
CA ILE A 52 10.53 2.94 4.43
C ILE A 52 12.05 2.77 4.39
N CYS A 53 12.54 2.08 3.36
CA CYS A 53 13.95 1.79 3.16
C CYS A 53 14.59 2.87 2.29
N LEU A 54 15.60 3.54 2.83
CA LEU A 54 16.21 4.74 2.29
C LEU A 54 17.68 4.49 1.97
N GLY A 55 18.00 4.43 0.68
CA GLY A 55 19.32 4.07 0.19
C GLY A 55 19.52 2.57 -0.05
N PHE A 56 20.73 2.23 -0.50
CA PHE A 56 21.04 0.90 -1.03
C PHE A 56 21.09 -0.18 0.05
N GLU A 57 21.71 0.08 1.21
CA GLU A 57 21.85 -0.94 2.26
C GLU A 57 20.49 -1.29 2.89
N GLU A 58 19.66 -0.30 3.23
CA GLU A 58 18.32 -0.58 3.76
C GLU A 58 17.44 -1.30 2.73
N THR A 59 17.59 -0.97 1.44
CA THR A 59 16.90 -1.71 0.36
C THR A 59 17.33 -3.17 0.33
N LYS A 60 18.63 -3.43 0.45
CA LYS A 60 19.16 -4.80 0.51
C LYS A 60 18.63 -5.56 1.72
N GLU A 61 18.62 -4.95 2.89
CA GLU A 61 18.10 -5.54 4.13
C GLU A 61 16.63 -5.93 4.00
N LEU A 62 15.82 -5.08 3.35
CA LEU A 62 14.43 -5.40 3.04
C LEU A 62 14.31 -6.63 2.14
N ILE A 63 15.06 -6.68 1.03
CA ILE A 63 15.03 -7.83 0.12
C ILE A 63 15.49 -9.10 0.83
N GLU A 64 16.53 -9.02 1.66
CA GLU A 64 17.01 -10.14 2.47
C GLU A 64 15.94 -10.63 3.46
N GLY A 65 15.28 -9.70 4.14
CA GLY A 65 14.15 -9.97 5.05
C GLY A 65 12.98 -10.64 4.32
N ASP A 66 12.60 -10.09 3.16
CA ASP A 66 11.56 -10.65 2.31
C ASP A 66 11.87 -12.10 1.90
N TRP A 67 13.11 -12.36 1.46
CA TRP A 67 13.51 -13.70 1.04
C TRP A 67 13.49 -14.71 2.19
N LYS A 68 13.85 -14.28 3.40
CA LYS A 68 13.84 -15.13 4.61
C LYS A 68 12.44 -15.43 5.12
N TYR A 69 11.58 -14.42 5.18
CA TYR A 69 10.39 -14.47 6.04
C TYR A 69 9.08 -14.32 5.27
N TRP A 70 9.10 -13.76 4.06
CA TRP A 70 7.88 -13.48 3.33
C TRP A 70 7.32 -14.69 2.57
N GLY A 71 6.07 -14.62 2.13
CA GLY A 71 5.46 -15.65 1.29
C GLY A 71 5.92 -15.59 -0.16
N ASP A 72 5.54 -16.58 -0.97
CA ASP A 72 5.93 -16.74 -2.38
C ASP A 72 5.33 -15.63 -3.25
N VAL A 73 6.17 -14.66 -3.61
CA VAL A 73 5.80 -13.53 -4.46
C VAL A 73 5.71 -13.97 -5.91
N SER A 74 4.58 -13.69 -6.54
CA SER A 74 4.34 -13.93 -7.96
C SER A 74 3.67 -12.71 -8.60
N CYS A 75 4.33 -12.09 -9.57
CA CYS A 75 3.82 -10.98 -10.36
C CYS A 75 3.27 -11.44 -11.71
N ASP A 76 2.21 -10.79 -12.20
CA ASP A 76 1.69 -10.94 -13.55
C ASP A 76 2.56 -10.16 -14.54
N LEU A 77 3.56 -10.86 -15.10
CA LEU A 77 4.46 -10.31 -16.11
C LEU A 77 3.85 -10.31 -17.53
N ASN A 78 2.64 -10.86 -17.72
CA ASN A 78 1.99 -10.83 -19.03
C ASN A 78 1.24 -9.52 -19.27
N ASN A 79 0.79 -8.85 -18.20
CA ASN A 79 0.04 -7.60 -18.28
C ASN A 79 0.65 -6.49 -17.41
N PRO A 80 1.95 -6.16 -17.57
CA PRO A 80 2.54 -5.04 -16.86
C PRO A 80 2.00 -3.73 -17.43
N ILE A 81 1.81 -2.74 -16.57
CA ILE A 81 1.67 -1.37 -17.02
C ILE A 81 3.07 -0.78 -17.09
N ILE A 82 3.47 -0.34 -18.28
CA ILE A 82 4.75 0.30 -18.53
C ILE A 82 4.48 1.66 -19.16
N MET A 83 4.97 2.71 -18.52
CA MET A 83 4.88 4.08 -18.98
C MET A 83 6.28 4.63 -19.20
N ASN A 84 6.61 4.93 -20.45
CA ASN A 84 7.81 5.70 -20.78
C ASN A 84 7.54 7.17 -20.41
N LEU A 85 8.31 7.70 -19.45
CA LEU A 85 8.16 9.08 -18.97
C LEU A 85 9.13 10.01 -19.70
N ASN A 86 10.35 9.55 -19.93
CA ASN A 86 11.36 10.19 -20.78
C ASN A 86 12.42 9.15 -21.22
N GLU A 87 13.49 9.60 -21.89
CA GLU A 87 14.56 8.73 -22.42
C GLU A 87 15.21 7.81 -21.37
N ASP A 88 15.30 8.27 -20.13
CA ASP A 88 16.02 7.59 -19.04
C ASP A 88 15.13 7.25 -17.85
N ILE A 89 13.82 7.52 -17.89
CA ILE A 89 12.90 7.26 -16.77
C ILE A 89 11.63 6.56 -17.27
N ALA A 90 11.28 5.46 -16.59
CA ALA A 90 10.06 4.70 -16.82
C ALA A 90 9.33 4.44 -15.51
N LEU A 91 8.01 4.31 -15.58
CA LEU A 91 7.16 3.82 -14.49
C LEU A 91 6.65 2.43 -14.84
N ILE A 92 6.68 1.53 -13.87
CA ILE A 92 6.04 0.22 -13.95
C ILE A 92 4.99 0.06 -12.85
N ALA A 93 3.93 -0.68 -13.16
CA ALA A 93 2.99 -1.19 -12.18
C ALA A 93 2.59 -2.63 -12.52
N LEU A 94 2.72 -3.52 -11.53
CA LEU A 94 2.44 -4.94 -11.65
C LEU A 94 1.34 -5.34 -10.68
N LYS A 95 0.47 -6.22 -11.17
CA LYS A 95 -0.38 -7.03 -10.31
C LYS A 95 0.42 -8.23 -9.85
N GLY A 96 0.22 -8.69 -8.63
CA GLY A 96 0.83 -9.92 -8.14
C GLY A 96 0.07 -10.50 -6.96
N SER A 97 0.68 -11.50 -6.35
CA SER A 97 0.23 -12.09 -5.11
C SER A 97 1.39 -12.59 -4.27
N VAL A 98 1.21 -12.60 -2.95
CA VAL A 98 2.07 -13.31 -2.01
C VAL A 98 1.36 -14.58 -1.59
N LYS A 99 1.97 -15.74 -1.82
CA LYS A 99 1.43 -17.02 -1.36
C LYS A 99 2.03 -17.41 -0.01
N ILE A 100 1.19 -17.71 0.97
CA ILE A 100 1.62 -18.08 2.32
C ILE A 100 1.16 -19.50 2.63
N ASP A 101 2.10 -20.34 3.10
CA ASP A 101 1.81 -21.70 3.53
C ASP A 101 1.60 -21.77 5.05
N PHE A 102 0.35 -22.03 5.44
CA PHE A 102 -0.04 -22.27 6.82
C PHE A 102 0.06 -23.77 7.13
N LYS A 103 1.29 -24.30 7.19
CA LYS A 103 1.50 -25.66 7.72
C LYS A 103 1.15 -25.71 9.21
N PHE A 104 0.41 -26.74 9.58
CA PHE A 104 0.09 -27.07 10.96
C PHE A 104 1.22 -27.87 11.58
N ASP A 105 1.94 -27.28 12.53
CA ASP A 105 2.73 -27.99 13.52
C ASP A 105 2.58 -27.34 14.89
N SER A 106 2.92 -28.10 15.93
CA SER A 106 2.79 -27.64 17.32
C SER A 106 3.70 -26.48 17.67
N GLU A 107 4.85 -26.35 16.99
CA GLU A 107 5.82 -25.28 17.23
C GLU A 107 5.25 -23.93 16.75
N LYS A 108 4.60 -23.92 15.58
CA LYS A 108 3.96 -22.73 15.00
C LYS A 108 2.74 -22.27 15.79
N LEU A 109 2.02 -23.20 16.43
CA LEU A 109 0.94 -22.86 17.36
C LEU A 109 1.47 -22.21 18.64
N GLU A 110 2.57 -22.73 19.20
CA GLU A 110 3.16 -22.14 20.40
C GLU A 110 3.79 -20.78 20.09
N SER A 111 4.51 -20.64 18.97
CA SER A 111 5.07 -19.35 18.56
C SER A 111 3.98 -18.29 18.34
N GLN A 112 2.82 -18.68 17.81
CA GLN A 112 1.67 -17.80 17.68
C GLN A 112 1.07 -17.40 19.03
N LYS A 113 0.95 -18.36 19.96
CA LYS A 113 0.52 -18.06 21.32
C LYS A 113 1.47 -17.06 21.97
N GLU A 114 2.78 -17.32 21.95
CA GLU A 114 3.81 -16.41 22.45
C GLU A 114 3.65 -15.03 21.83
N PHE A 115 3.45 -15.00 20.51
CA PHE A 115 3.22 -13.78 19.78
C PHE A 115 1.97 -12.99 20.26
N ILE A 116 0.83 -13.64 20.55
CA ILE A 116 -0.32 -12.94 21.18
C ILE A 116 0.09 -12.30 22.52
N PHE A 117 0.82 -13.03 23.35
CA PHE A 117 1.25 -12.54 24.65
C PHE A 117 2.25 -11.38 24.54
N GLU A 118 3.04 -11.30 23.47
CA GLU A 118 3.90 -10.15 23.20
C GLU A 118 3.09 -8.90 22.81
N GLN A 119 1.98 -9.06 22.08
CA GLN A 119 1.17 -7.94 21.58
C GLN A 119 0.12 -7.44 22.56
N ILE A 120 -0.27 -8.27 23.53
CA ILE A 120 -1.32 -7.99 24.49
C ILE A 120 -0.77 -8.14 25.91
N ASP A 121 -0.54 -7.01 26.58
CA ASP A 121 -0.37 -7.00 28.04
C ASP A 121 -1.73 -7.33 28.68
N PHE A 122 -1.89 -8.52 29.25
CA PHE A 122 -3.15 -8.94 29.85
C PHE A 122 -3.37 -8.40 31.27
N GLU A 123 -2.36 -7.77 31.88
CA GLU A 123 -2.37 -7.41 33.30
C GLU A 123 -2.57 -5.92 33.54
N ASN A 124 -2.08 -5.05 32.64
CA ASN A 124 -2.05 -3.60 32.85
C ASN A 124 -2.81 -2.79 31.77
N LEU A 125 -4.07 -3.13 31.52
CA LEU A 125 -4.90 -2.42 30.54
C LEU A 125 -5.85 -1.43 31.21
N ASP A 126 -5.90 -0.21 30.69
CA ASP A 126 -6.96 0.74 31.02
C ASP A 126 -8.29 0.39 30.31
N SER A 127 -9.37 1.11 30.64
CA SER A 127 -10.70 0.83 30.10
C SER A 127 -10.83 1.05 28.58
N SER A 128 -10.02 1.95 28.00
CA SER A 128 -9.95 2.20 26.56
C SER A 128 -9.16 1.07 25.87
N GLU A 129 -8.04 0.66 26.48
CA GLU A 129 -7.17 -0.40 25.98
C GLU A 129 -7.85 -1.77 26.03
N LEU A 130 -8.65 -2.06 27.06
CA LEU A 130 -9.40 -3.31 27.18
C LEU A 130 -10.26 -3.59 25.95
N LYS A 131 -10.97 -2.57 25.45
CA LYS A 131 -11.85 -2.72 24.27
C LYS A 131 -11.01 -2.99 23.01
N ASN A 132 -9.92 -2.23 22.82
CA ASN A 132 -9.04 -2.38 21.66
C ASN A 132 -8.31 -3.73 21.66
N LYS A 133 -7.72 -4.14 22.78
CA LYS A 133 -6.99 -5.40 22.90
C LYS A 133 -7.91 -6.62 22.81
N THR A 134 -9.16 -6.52 23.27
CA THR A 134 -10.15 -7.59 23.05
C THR A 134 -10.50 -7.75 21.57
N VAL A 135 -10.68 -6.64 20.85
CA VAL A 135 -10.93 -6.65 19.41
C VAL A 135 -9.71 -7.18 18.63
N LEU A 136 -8.50 -6.78 19.00
CA LEU A 136 -7.25 -7.30 18.44
C LEU A 136 -7.12 -8.81 18.69
N LEU A 137 -7.37 -9.29 19.90
CA LEU A 137 -7.33 -10.72 20.22
C LEU A 137 -8.29 -11.52 19.33
N ASN A 138 -9.55 -11.08 19.23
CA ASN A 138 -10.54 -11.75 18.39
C ASN A 138 -10.11 -11.73 16.91
N TRP A 139 -9.58 -10.60 16.44
CA TRP A 139 -9.05 -10.49 15.09
C TRP A 139 -7.91 -11.50 14.88
N MET A 140 -6.87 -11.52 15.72
CA MET A 140 -5.72 -12.45 15.61
C MET A 140 -6.17 -13.92 15.61
N LEU A 141 -7.05 -14.31 16.54
CA LEU A 141 -7.57 -15.68 16.63
C LEU A 141 -8.39 -16.07 15.39
N THR A 142 -9.20 -15.17 14.85
CA THR A 142 -9.97 -15.45 13.62
C THR A 142 -9.06 -15.60 12.41
N GLN A 143 -8.02 -14.79 12.27
CA GLN A 143 -7.06 -14.88 11.16
C GLN A 143 -6.36 -16.22 11.16
N TRP A 144 -5.87 -16.67 12.32
CA TRP A 144 -5.23 -17.97 12.42
C TRP A 144 -6.24 -19.10 12.23
N GLY A 145 -7.46 -18.96 12.77
CA GLY A 145 -8.57 -19.88 12.50
C GLY A 145 -8.85 -20.11 11.01
N ILE A 146 -8.73 -19.06 10.18
CA ILE A 146 -8.83 -19.10 8.71
C ILE A 146 -7.63 -19.81 8.09
N GLY A 147 -6.41 -19.49 8.56
CA GLY A 147 -5.19 -20.22 8.20
C GLY A 147 -5.31 -21.73 8.44
N TYR A 148 -5.96 -22.13 9.53
CA TYR A 148 -6.12 -23.51 9.96
C TYR A 148 -7.27 -24.28 9.29
N SER A 149 -8.16 -23.62 8.51
CA SER A 149 -9.28 -24.31 7.85
C SER A 149 -8.96 -24.93 6.50
N GLU A 150 -7.79 -24.66 5.91
CA GLU A 150 -7.47 -25.08 4.54
C GLU A 150 -6.40 -26.17 4.42
N LYS A 151 -6.36 -26.77 3.22
CA LYS A 151 -5.13 -27.28 2.63
C LYS A 151 -4.21 -26.09 2.29
N ASN A 152 -3.38 -25.71 3.25
CA ASN A 152 -1.99 -25.22 3.14
C ASN A 152 -1.63 -23.98 2.30
N GLU A 153 -2.48 -23.28 1.54
CA GLU A 153 -1.99 -22.17 0.69
C GLU A 153 -2.95 -20.97 0.58
N GLN A 154 -2.55 -19.80 1.09
CA GLN A 154 -3.30 -18.55 0.95
C GLN A 154 -2.62 -17.60 -0.04
N PHE A 155 -3.40 -16.83 -0.80
CA PHE A 155 -2.88 -15.86 -1.77
C PHE A 155 -3.35 -14.44 -1.44
N ILE A 156 -2.39 -13.53 -1.27
CA ILE A 156 -2.63 -12.15 -0.88
C ILE A 156 -2.39 -11.25 -2.07
N PRO A 157 -3.39 -10.49 -2.53
CA PRO A 157 -3.21 -9.56 -3.64
C PRO A 157 -2.11 -8.52 -3.35
N LEU A 158 -1.11 -8.49 -4.23
CA LEU A 158 0.02 -7.58 -4.18
C LEU A 158 -0.01 -6.61 -5.37
N ARG A 159 0.49 -5.41 -5.14
CA ARG A 159 0.86 -4.43 -6.16
C ARG A 159 2.32 -4.10 -5.98
N VAL A 160 3.07 -4.17 -7.08
CA VAL A 160 4.46 -3.72 -7.15
C VAL A 160 4.52 -2.57 -8.12
N THR A 161 4.88 -1.39 -7.64
CA THR A 161 5.13 -0.22 -8.48
C THR A 161 6.57 0.21 -8.38
N GLY A 162 7.08 0.81 -9.44
CA GLY A 162 8.46 1.27 -9.43
C GLY A 162 8.77 2.31 -10.48
N LEU A 163 9.66 3.23 -10.12
CA LEU A 163 10.31 4.13 -11.04
C LEU A 163 11.65 3.51 -11.42
N LEU A 164 11.83 3.24 -12.71
CA LEU A 164 13.07 2.76 -13.28
C LEU A 164 13.85 3.94 -13.86
N LYS A 165 15.16 3.98 -13.61
CA LYS A 165 16.10 4.92 -14.19
C LYS A 165 17.14 4.17 -15.03
N LYS A 166 17.46 4.69 -16.21
CA LYS A 166 18.55 4.16 -17.04
C LYS A 166 19.88 4.68 -16.50
N HIS A 167 20.77 3.77 -16.12
CA HIS A 167 22.10 4.04 -15.60
C HIS A 167 23.11 3.21 -16.39
N GLU A 168 24.07 3.87 -17.05
CA GLU A 168 25.08 3.23 -17.92
C GLU A 168 24.46 2.27 -18.95
N GLY A 169 23.32 2.66 -19.54
CA GLY A 169 22.60 1.87 -20.54
C GLY A 169 21.73 0.74 -19.97
N LYS A 170 21.65 0.57 -18.63
CA LYS A 170 20.82 -0.46 -17.98
C LYS A 170 19.71 0.18 -17.15
N TRP A 171 18.50 -0.36 -17.24
CA TRP A 171 17.39 0.07 -16.39
C TRP A 171 17.51 -0.53 -14.99
N LYS A 172 17.32 0.31 -13.97
CA LYS A 172 17.35 -0.08 -12.56
C LYS A 172 16.27 0.64 -11.77
N PHE A 173 15.76 0.02 -10.72
CA PHE A 173 14.85 0.63 -9.78
C PHE A 173 15.54 1.78 -9.04
N LYS A 174 14.91 2.94 -9.15
CA LYS A 174 15.22 4.17 -8.42
C LYS A 174 14.23 4.40 -7.28
N GLN A 175 13.00 3.95 -7.49
CA GLN A 175 11.97 3.87 -6.47
C GLN A 175 11.19 2.58 -6.66
N MET A 176 10.77 1.93 -5.58
CA MET A 176 9.89 0.78 -5.62
C MET A 176 8.93 0.78 -4.43
N LYS A 177 7.74 0.21 -4.61
CA LYS A 177 6.73 0.07 -3.56
C LYS A 177 6.01 -1.25 -3.66
N PHE A 178 5.95 -1.95 -2.53
CA PHE A 178 5.01 -3.04 -2.29
C PHE A 178 3.76 -2.48 -1.63
N SER A 179 2.59 -2.91 -2.09
CA SER A 179 1.34 -2.58 -1.39
C SER A 179 0.31 -3.69 -1.55
N VAL A 180 -0.42 -3.91 -0.47
CA VAL A 180 -1.53 -4.87 -0.45
C VAL A 180 -2.80 -4.15 -0.87
N SER A 181 -3.56 -4.76 -1.76
CA SER A 181 -4.87 -4.26 -2.17
C SER A 181 -5.92 -4.70 -1.14
N SER A 182 -6.55 -3.76 -0.45
CA SER A 182 -7.59 -4.11 0.53
C SER A 182 -8.58 -2.98 0.75
N LEU A 183 -9.86 -3.35 0.80
CA LEU A 183 -10.99 -2.50 1.22
C LEU A 183 -11.27 -2.61 2.72
N ASN A 184 -10.57 -3.52 3.41
CA ASN A 184 -10.75 -3.75 4.83
C ASN A 184 -10.06 -2.65 5.64
N VAL A 185 -10.41 -2.58 6.91
CA VAL A 185 -9.72 -1.77 7.91
C VAL A 185 -8.23 -2.12 7.88
N PRO A 186 -7.33 -1.14 7.67
CA PRO A 186 -5.90 -1.39 7.78
C PRO A 186 -5.56 -2.02 9.13
N ASP A 187 -4.77 -3.09 9.12
CA ASP A 187 -4.43 -3.86 10.32
C ASP A 187 -3.67 -3.01 11.36
N TYR A 188 -2.90 -2.02 10.90
CA TYR A 188 -2.26 -1.01 11.72
C TYR A 188 -3.25 -0.24 12.61
N LEU A 189 -4.54 -0.16 12.26
CA LEU A 189 -5.53 0.44 13.16
C LEU A 189 -5.78 -0.41 14.41
N PHE A 190 -5.55 -1.73 14.34
CA PHE A 190 -5.65 -2.63 15.50
C PHE A 190 -4.40 -2.57 16.38
N ASP A 191 -3.26 -2.20 15.80
CA ASP A 191 -2.00 -2.06 16.50
C ASP A 191 -1.30 -0.74 16.14
N ARG A 192 -1.66 0.32 16.87
CA ARG A 192 -1.07 1.66 16.74
C ARG A 192 0.32 1.77 17.38
N SER A 193 1.01 0.64 17.56
CA SER A 193 2.37 0.61 18.10
C SER A 193 3.39 1.25 17.14
N ALA A 194 3.10 1.27 15.84
CA ALA A 194 3.98 1.93 14.86
C ALA A 194 3.89 3.46 15.01
N ASP A 195 5.01 4.06 15.32
CA ASP A 195 5.11 5.51 15.52
C ASP A 195 5.24 6.22 14.16
N ASP A 196 4.13 6.74 13.65
CA ASP A 196 4.10 7.57 12.43
C ASP A 196 5.10 8.76 12.52
N SER A 197 5.50 9.18 13.71
CA SER A 197 6.50 10.25 13.88
C SER A 197 7.91 9.81 13.47
N LYS A 198 8.27 8.54 13.69
CA LYS A 198 9.56 7.98 13.27
C LYS A 198 9.68 7.96 11.75
N ALA A 199 8.63 7.51 11.06
CA ALA A 199 8.60 7.51 9.59
C ALA A 199 8.73 8.93 9.03
N LYS A 200 8.03 9.91 9.62
CA LYS A 200 8.16 11.32 9.23
C LYS A 200 9.57 11.87 9.47
N GLU A 201 10.18 11.55 10.61
CA GLU A 201 11.55 11.97 10.91
C GLU A 201 12.57 11.37 9.94
N GLN A 202 12.43 10.08 9.61
CA GLN A 202 13.26 9.41 8.60
C GLN A 202 13.17 10.12 7.25
N LEU A 203 11.95 10.40 6.78
CA LEU A 203 11.76 11.11 5.50
C LEU A 203 12.34 12.52 5.54
N LYS A 204 12.13 13.26 6.63
CA LYS A 204 12.68 14.61 6.81
C LYS A 204 14.20 14.61 6.75
N ASN A 205 14.86 13.68 7.43
CA ASN A 205 16.32 13.55 7.39
C ASN A 205 16.82 13.19 5.99
N PHE A 206 16.05 12.38 5.25
CA PHE A 206 16.38 11.98 3.89
C PHE A 206 16.25 13.10 2.86
N GLN A 207 15.55 14.20 3.17
CA GLN A 207 15.38 15.32 2.24
C GLN A 207 16.69 15.96 1.80
N GLN A 208 17.78 15.79 2.55
CA GLN A 208 19.10 16.25 2.13
C GLN A 208 19.60 15.60 0.82
N ASN A 209 19.05 14.44 0.45
CA ASN A 209 19.34 13.74 -0.79
C ASN A 209 18.39 14.13 -1.94
N CYS A 210 17.37 14.96 -1.66
CA CYS A 210 16.44 15.46 -2.66
C CYS A 210 17.08 16.52 -3.56
N TYR A 211 16.64 16.59 -4.82
CA TYR A 211 17.15 17.57 -5.79
C TYR A 211 16.08 18.01 -6.80
N GLY A 212 16.32 19.13 -7.47
CA GLY A 212 15.45 19.66 -8.50
C GLY A 212 14.37 20.64 -8.00
N GLU A 213 13.29 20.81 -8.76
CA GLU A 213 12.22 21.80 -8.57
C GLU A 213 11.20 21.38 -7.50
N THR A 214 11.68 21.07 -6.29
CA THR A 214 10.84 20.48 -5.23
C THR A 214 9.73 21.41 -4.74
N ALA A 215 9.93 22.72 -4.74
CA ALA A 215 8.95 23.70 -4.27
C ALA A 215 7.67 23.74 -5.13
N GLU A 216 7.80 23.64 -6.46
CA GLU A 216 6.64 23.60 -7.36
C GLU A 216 5.82 22.32 -7.15
N ILE A 217 6.48 21.18 -6.97
CA ILE A 217 5.83 19.90 -6.68
C ILE A 217 5.11 19.94 -5.32
N LYS A 218 5.73 20.50 -4.27
CA LYS A 218 5.07 20.73 -2.98
C LYS A 218 3.82 21.59 -3.15
N GLY A 219 3.88 22.66 -3.95
CA GLY A 219 2.72 23.50 -4.26
C GLY A 219 1.58 22.73 -4.96
N LEU A 220 1.91 21.79 -5.85
CA LEU A 220 0.93 20.93 -6.52
C LEU A 220 0.29 19.92 -5.55
N LEU A 221 1.06 19.33 -4.64
CA LEU A 221 0.54 18.46 -3.58
C LEU A 221 -0.38 19.23 -2.61
N SER A 222 0.00 20.45 -2.22
CA SER A 222 -0.86 21.33 -1.43
C SER A 222 -2.14 21.71 -2.18
N THR A 223 -2.06 21.89 -3.51
CA THR A 223 -3.24 22.13 -4.34
C THR A 223 -4.18 20.92 -4.36
N LEU A 224 -3.63 19.69 -4.45
CA LEU A 224 -4.41 18.46 -4.34
C LEU A 224 -5.16 18.41 -3.00
N GLN A 225 -4.45 18.63 -1.89
CA GLN A 225 -5.04 18.62 -0.56
C GLN A 225 -6.13 19.67 -0.40
N ASN A 226 -5.85 20.91 -0.80
CA ASN A 226 -6.80 22.00 -0.66
C ASN A 226 -8.06 21.73 -1.47
N HIS A 227 -7.92 21.30 -2.73
CA HIS A 227 -9.05 20.97 -3.59
C HIS A 227 -9.86 19.79 -3.03
N TRP A 228 -9.20 18.77 -2.47
CA TRP A 228 -9.89 17.65 -1.82
C TRP A 228 -10.74 18.08 -0.63
N ASN A 229 -10.24 19.04 0.16
CA ASN A 229 -10.86 19.51 1.38
C ASN A 229 -11.93 20.59 1.15
N GLU A 230 -12.18 21.00 -0.10
CA GLU A 230 -13.30 21.87 -0.44
C GLU A 230 -14.64 21.21 -0.09
N ASN A 231 -15.58 22.01 0.41
CA ASN A 231 -16.93 21.55 0.75
C ASN A 231 -17.73 21.14 -0.50
N ASP A 232 -17.48 21.81 -1.62
CA ASP A 232 -18.08 21.61 -2.94
C ASP A 232 -17.15 20.85 -3.90
N PHE A 233 -16.35 19.93 -3.35
CA PHE A 233 -15.42 19.08 -4.11
C PHE A 233 -16.01 18.60 -5.44
N ASN A 234 -15.27 18.85 -6.51
CA ASN A 234 -15.58 18.37 -7.85
C ASN A 234 -14.36 17.63 -8.43
N GLY A 235 -14.50 16.30 -8.59
CA GLY A 235 -13.44 15.46 -9.15
C GLY A 235 -13.03 15.84 -10.57
N THR A 236 -13.95 16.39 -11.38
CA THR A 236 -13.65 16.86 -12.75
C THR A 236 -12.75 18.09 -12.72
N ASP A 237 -13.06 19.05 -11.85
CA ASP A 237 -12.28 20.27 -11.72
C ASP A 237 -10.89 19.96 -11.16
N MET A 238 -10.82 19.09 -10.15
CA MET A 238 -9.55 18.60 -9.63
C MET A 238 -8.74 17.92 -10.74
N PHE A 239 -9.34 16.98 -11.48
CA PHE A 239 -8.67 16.26 -12.57
C PHE A 239 -8.04 17.22 -13.58
N ASN A 240 -8.84 18.15 -14.11
CA ASN A 240 -8.37 19.10 -15.12
C ASN A 240 -7.29 20.07 -14.59
N LYS A 241 -7.31 20.37 -13.29
CA LYS A 241 -6.39 21.32 -12.66
C LYS A 241 -5.03 20.72 -12.33
N ILE A 242 -4.96 19.48 -11.84
CA ILE A 242 -3.70 18.93 -11.31
C ILE A 242 -3.18 17.69 -12.05
N PHE A 243 -4.03 16.97 -12.78
CA PHE A 243 -3.62 15.77 -13.51
C PHE A 243 -3.33 16.07 -14.98
N ASP A 244 -2.49 15.22 -15.55
CA ASP A 244 -2.27 15.23 -16.99
C ASP A 244 -3.54 14.72 -17.70
N LYS A 245 -3.94 15.40 -18.76
CA LYS A 245 -5.16 15.07 -19.50
C LYS A 245 -5.04 13.74 -20.24
N ASP A 246 -3.81 13.36 -20.58
CA ASP A 246 -3.50 12.18 -21.38
C ASP A 246 -2.65 11.19 -20.55
N ASN A 247 -3.21 9.99 -20.34
CA ASN A 247 -2.52 8.85 -19.73
C ASN A 247 -2.14 9.02 -18.26
N SER A 248 -3.01 9.67 -17.46
CA SER A 248 -2.87 9.65 -16.00
C SER A 248 -3.24 8.29 -15.43
N LEU A 249 -2.47 7.80 -14.46
CA LEU A 249 -2.65 6.52 -13.79
C LEU A 249 -3.01 6.71 -12.31
N LEU A 250 -4.13 6.14 -11.88
CA LEU A 250 -4.53 6.06 -10.47
C LEU A 250 -4.49 4.61 -10.01
N ILE A 251 -3.80 4.37 -8.90
CA ILE A 251 -3.90 3.12 -8.15
C ILE A 251 -4.53 3.42 -6.79
N CYS A 252 -5.72 2.86 -6.58
CA CYS A 252 -6.50 3.02 -5.36
C CYS A 252 -6.07 2.00 -4.28
N PRO A 253 -6.37 2.26 -2.99
CA PRO A 253 -6.06 1.31 -1.91
C PRO A 253 -6.73 -0.05 -2.06
N ASP A 254 -7.87 -0.10 -2.76
CA ASP A 254 -8.60 -1.32 -3.08
C ASP A 254 -7.97 -2.15 -4.21
N GLY A 255 -6.85 -1.69 -4.76
CA GLY A 255 -6.10 -2.31 -5.84
C GLY A 255 -6.63 -2.03 -7.25
N ASN A 256 -7.69 -1.25 -7.41
CA ASN A 256 -8.15 -0.84 -8.72
C ASN A 256 -7.10 0.04 -9.39
N ILE A 257 -6.88 -0.22 -10.68
CA ILE A 257 -5.96 0.53 -11.51
C ILE A 257 -6.77 1.20 -12.61
N VAL A 258 -6.66 2.52 -12.70
CA VAL A 258 -7.49 3.32 -13.59
C VAL A 258 -6.63 4.25 -14.42
N THR A 259 -6.84 4.21 -15.74
CA THR A 259 -6.18 5.08 -16.72
C THR A 259 -7.16 5.92 -17.53
N GLN A 260 -8.44 5.52 -17.57
CA GLN A 260 -9.47 6.22 -18.31
C GLN A 260 -9.99 7.40 -17.48
N LYS A 261 -10.09 8.57 -18.11
CA LYS A 261 -10.42 9.83 -17.44
C LYS A 261 -11.73 9.77 -16.67
N GLU A 262 -12.80 9.27 -17.29
CA GLU A 262 -14.12 9.21 -16.70
C GLU A 262 -14.12 8.30 -15.46
N GLU A 263 -13.54 7.11 -15.58
CA GLU A 263 -13.39 6.17 -14.45
C GLU A 263 -12.50 6.77 -13.34
N PHE A 264 -11.45 7.51 -13.70
CA PHE A 264 -10.56 8.17 -12.75
C PHE A 264 -11.36 9.17 -11.91
N ILE A 265 -12.12 10.06 -12.56
CA ILE A 265 -12.98 11.04 -11.90
C ILE A 265 -14.01 10.34 -11.01
N ASP A 266 -14.63 9.26 -11.48
CA ASP A 266 -15.57 8.47 -10.69
C ASP A 266 -14.91 7.87 -9.44
N LYS A 267 -13.67 7.37 -9.53
CA LYS A 267 -12.93 6.89 -8.36
C LYS A 267 -12.63 8.01 -7.38
N LEU A 268 -12.23 9.19 -7.84
CA LEU A 268 -12.00 10.35 -6.96
C LEU A 268 -13.27 10.73 -6.19
N ASN A 269 -14.39 10.85 -6.89
CA ASN A 269 -15.69 11.16 -6.28
C ASN A 269 -16.14 10.08 -5.28
N ASN A 270 -15.89 8.81 -5.62
CA ASN A 270 -16.21 7.70 -4.72
C ASN A 270 -15.34 7.72 -3.45
N MET A 271 -14.03 7.97 -3.59
CA MET A 271 -13.13 8.11 -2.45
C MET A 271 -13.50 9.30 -1.58
N LYS A 272 -13.83 10.48 -2.15
CA LYS A 272 -14.30 11.65 -1.38
C LYS A 272 -15.57 11.38 -0.58
N GLY A 273 -16.44 10.49 -1.06
CA GLY A 273 -17.62 10.03 -0.32
C GLY A 273 -17.30 9.26 0.98
N VAL A 274 -16.04 8.87 1.16
CA VAL A 274 -15.53 8.11 2.32
C VAL A 274 -14.47 8.90 3.08
N TRP A 275 -13.56 9.56 2.36
CA TRP A 275 -12.49 10.39 2.91
C TRP A 275 -12.94 11.84 2.85
N ASN A 276 -13.51 12.29 3.96
CA ASN A 276 -14.06 13.64 4.08
C ASN A 276 -12.95 14.70 4.00
N GLU A 277 -11.80 14.43 4.60
CA GLU A 277 -10.62 15.31 4.55
C GLU A 277 -9.37 14.49 4.24
N ILE A 278 -8.38 15.12 3.63
CA ILE A 278 -7.02 14.60 3.46
C ILE A 278 -6.02 15.61 4.02
N ASN A 279 -5.00 15.12 4.70
CA ASN A 279 -3.90 15.92 5.20
C ASN A 279 -2.58 15.29 4.78
N LEU A 280 -1.79 15.99 3.97
CA LEU A 280 -0.53 15.54 3.42
C LEU A 280 0.62 16.23 4.16
N ASP A 281 1.60 15.44 4.59
CA ASP A 281 2.84 15.97 5.15
C ASP A 281 3.79 16.38 4.03
N THR A 282 3.45 17.48 3.34
CA THR A 282 4.25 18.05 2.25
C THR A 282 5.59 18.59 2.73
N GLU A 283 5.70 18.90 4.02
CA GLU A 283 6.94 19.38 4.62
C GLU A 283 7.97 18.28 4.71
N SER A 284 7.60 17.07 5.14
CA SER A 284 8.50 15.91 5.22
C SER A 284 8.58 15.09 3.91
N SER A 285 7.80 15.42 2.88
CA SER A 285 7.83 14.72 1.59
C SER A 285 9.23 14.64 0.97
N VAL A 286 9.58 13.47 0.45
CA VAL A 286 10.81 13.25 -0.33
C VAL A 286 10.47 13.42 -1.80
N ILE A 287 11.07 14.41 -2.45
CA ILE A 287 10.74 14.85 -3.80
C ILE A 287 12.01 15.03 -4.61
N ASN A 288 12.05 14.44 -5.80
CA ASN A 288 13.11 14.66 -6.76
C ASN A 288 12.50 15.06 -8.09
N THR A 289 13.22 15.90 -8.85
CA THR A 289 12.89 16.15 -10.26
C THR A 289 14.13 16.05 -11.11
N GLU A 290 13.98 15.49 -12.30
CA GLU A 290 15.03 15.37 -13.31
C GLU A 290 14.42 15.60 -14.68
N ASN A 291 15.00 16.52 -15.44
CA ASN A 291 14.43 17.02 -16.69
C ASN A 291 12.97 17.46 -16.48
N ASN A 292 12.05 16.88 -17.23
CA ASN A 292 10.62 17.15 -17.18
C ASN A 292 9.84 16.09 -16.39
N THR A 293 10.49 15.36 -15.48
CA THR A 293 9.87 14.31 -14.67
C THR A 293 10.16 14.53 -13.19
N GLY A 294 9.14 14.42 -12.36
CA GLY A 294 9.26 14.48 -10.90
C GLY A 294 8.70 13.22 -10.27
N TRP A 295 9.20 12.85 -9.10
CA TRP A 295 8.63 11.75 -8.31
C TRP A 295 8.70 12.06 -6.82
N ALA A 296 7.64 11.72 -6.10
CA ALA A 296 7.49 12.03 -4.69
C ALA A 296 6.99 10.83 -3.89
N LEU A 297 7.47 10.76 -2.64
CA LEU A 297 6.87 9.99 -1.56
C LEU A 297 6.33 10.98 -0.52
N THR A 298 5.04 10.88 -0.22
CA THR A 298 4.34 11.73 0.75
C THR A 298 3.54 10.86 1.71
N LEU A 299 3.73 11.08 3.01
CA LEU A 299 2.85 10.52 4.04
C LEU A 299 1.67 11.46 4.27
N GLY A 300 0.55 10.91 4.72
CA GLY A 300 -0.61 11.71 5.07
C GLY A 300 -1.61 10.95 5.91
N THR A 301 -2.72 11.60 6.23
CA THR A 301 -3.89 11.00 6.84
C THR A 301 -5.13 11.32 6.02
N VAL A 302 -6.08 10.40 5.99
CA VAL A 302 -7.43 10.65 5.50
C VAL A 302 -8.39 10.58 6.68
N LYS A 303 -9.27 11.56 6.79
CA LYS A 303 -10.30 11.61 7.82
C LYS A 303 -11.59 11.03 7.25
N THR A 304 -12.21 10.15 8.02
CA THR A 304 -13.46 9.51 7.66
C THR A 304 -14.49 9.70 8.76
N LYS A 305 -15.71 10.00 8.32
CA LYS A 305 -16.90 10.13 9.16
C LYS A 305 -17.92 9.05 8.83
N ILE A 306 -18.23 8.19 9.80
CA ILE A 306 -19.26 7.17 9.66
C ILE A 306 -19.95 6.93 11.00
N SER A 307 -21.29 6.96 11.01
CA SER A 307 -22.05 6.72 12.23
C SER A 307 -22.00 5.26 12.64
N ARG A 308 -22.15 5.02 13.94
CA ARG A 308 -22.24 3.65 14.47
C ARG A 308 -23.37 2.84 13.81
N GLU A 309 -24.53 3.45 13.62
CA GLU A 309 -25.68 2.80 12.98
C GLU A 309 -25.34 2.34 11.55
N LYS A 310 -24.70 3.20 10.75
CA LYS A 310 -24.31 2.87 9.38
C LYS A 310 -23.27 1.74 9.36
N LEU A 311 -22.28 1.76 10.25
CA LEU A 311 -21.28 0.69 10.38
C LEU A 311 -21.93 -0.66 10.70
N LEU A 312 -22.80 -0.71 11.71
CA LEU A 312 -23.47 -1.95 12.12
C LEU A 312 -24.44 -2.45 11.04
N GLN A 313 -25.13 -1.55 10.33
CA GLN A 313 -26.00 -1.93 9.23
C GLN A 313 -25.20 -2.51 8.05
N SER A 314 -24.05 -1.91 7.71
CA SER A 314 -23.14 -2.46 6.69
C SER A 314 -22.65 -3.86 7.08
N LEU A 315 -22.28 -4.06 8.35
CA LEU A 315 -21.87 -5.37 8.87
C LEU A 315 -22.96 -6.43 8.70
N LEU A 316 -24.21 -6.12 9.07
CA LEU A 316 -25.33 -7.06 8.97
C LEU A 316 -25.63 -7.40 7.51
N ASN A 317 -25.63 -6.40 6.63
CA ASN A 317 -25.86 -6.60 5.20
C ASN A 317 -24.76 -7.49 4.58
N GLU A 318 -23.50 -7.20 4.87
CA GLU A 318 -22.38 -7.98 4.33
C GLU A 318 -22.38 -9.40 4.91
N SER A 319 -22.65 -9.56 6.21
CA SER A 319 -22.75 -10.87 6.84
C SER A 319 -23.86 -11.71 6.21
N LYS A 320 -25.02 -11.11 5.92
CA LYS A 320 -26.09 -11.77 5.19
C LYS A 320 -25.63 -12.21 3.80
N ASN A 321 -25.00 -11.32 3.03
CA ASN A 321 -24.49 -11.64 1.71
C ASN A 321 -23.51 -12.82 1.74
N ILE A 322 -22.59 -12.84 2.71
CA ILE A 322 -21.63 -13.92 2.91
C ILE A 322 -22.34 -15.24 3.24
N LEU A 323 -23.30 -15.23 4.17
CA LEU A 323 -24.07 -16.41 4.53
C LEU A 323 -24.82 -16.99 3.32
N GLU A 324 -25.44 -16.14 2.52
CA GLU A 324 -26.21 -16.51 1.31
C GLU A 324 -25.34 -16.89 0.10
N SER A 325 -24.06 -16.49 0.08
CA SER A 325 -23.14 -16.79 -1.03
C SER A 325 -22.86 -18.29 -1.19
N LYS A 326 -22.14 -18.70 -2.24
CA LYS A 326 -21.63 -20.08 -2.35
C LYS A 326 -20.23 -20.15 -1.75
N GLY A 327 -19.88 -21.25 -1.09
CA GLY A 327 -18.53 -21.44 -0.55
C GLY A 327 -18.52 -22.32 0.70
N ASP A 328 -17.34 -22.48 1.26
CA ASP A 328 -17.13 -23.23 2.50
C ASP A 328 -17.77 -22.51 3.71
N VAL A 329 -18.55 -23.25 4.51
CA VAL A 329 -19.32 -22.68 5.63
C VAL A 329 -18.39 -22.20 6.74
N LYS A 330 -17.28 -22.92 7.00
CA LYS A 330 -16.32 -22.53 8.04
C LYS A 330 -15.64 -21.21 7.65
N GLN A 331 -15.23 -21.06 6.39
CA GLN A 331 -14.66 -19.81 5.90
C GLN A 331 -15.61 -18.64 6.07
N LYS A 332 -16.86 -18.78 5.60
CA LYS A 332 -17.89 -17.74 5.78
C LYS A 332 -18.03 -17.29 7.23
N HIS A 333 -18.08 -18.22 8.18
CA HIS A 333 -18.19 -17.87 9.60
C HIS A 333 -16.98 -17.09 10.10
N LEU A 334 -15.78 -17.52 9.73
CA LEU A 334 -14.55 -16.85 10.14
C LEU A 334 -14.41 -15.47 9.49
N THR A 335 -14.78 -15.31 8.22
CA THR A 335 -14.87 -14.02 7.53
C THR A 335 -15.79 -13.06 8.27
N ILE A 336 -16.98 -13.52 8.66
CA ILE A 336 -17.94 -12.70 9.42
C ILE A 336 -17.35 -12.28 10.77
N LEU A 337 -16.69 -13.20 11.50
CA LEU A 337 -16.03 -12.87 12.77
C LEU A 337 -14.92 -11.82 12.59
N ARG A 338 -14.17 -11.90 11.49
CA ARG A 338 -13.17 -10.89 11.14
C ARG A 338 -13.83 -9.54 10.83
N HIS A 339 -14.93 -9.52 10.08
CA HIS A 339 -15.68 -8.30 9.79
C HIS A 339 -16.26 -7.66 11.05
N ILE A 340 -16.75 -8.46 12.00
CA ILE A 340 -17.20 -7.99 13.32
C ILE A 340 -16.03 -7.28 14.03
N SER A 341 -14.84 -7.87 14.04
CA SER A 341 -13.64 -7.29 14.64
C SER A 341 -13.29 -5.93 14.01
N SER A 342 -13.27 -5.87 12.68
CA SER A 342 -13.02 -4.65 11.92
C SER A 342 -14.01 -3.54 12.24
N VAL A 343 -15.30 -3.85 12.32
CA VAL A 343 -16.34 -2.87 12.63
C VAL A 343 -16.24 -2.36 14.06
N PHE A 344 -15.98 -3.25 15.02
CA PHE A 344 -15.76 -2.83 16.41
C PHE A 344 -14.46 -2.05 16.59
N MET A 345 -13.42 -2.35 15.81
CA MET A 345 -12.20 -1.55 15.80
C MET A 345 -12.52 -0.11 15.36
N ILE A 346 -13.25 0.07 14.26
CA ILE A 346 -13.66 1.41 13.82
C ILE A 346 -14.58 2.06 14.87
N GLU A 347 -15.54 1.34 15.44
CA GLU A 347 -16.40 1.88 16.50
C GLU A 347 -15.58 2.44 17.68
N ASN A 348 -14.47 1.78 18.04
CA ASN A 348 -13.58 2.24 19.10
C ASN A 348 -12.84 3.54 18.76
N LEU A 349 -12.61 3.81 17.47
CA LEU A 349 -12.00 5.06 17.02
C LEU A 349 -12.97 6.24 17.09
N GLY A 350 -14.28 5.97 17.20
CA GLY A 350 -15.34 6.97 17.17
C GLY A 350 -15.89 7.22 15.77
N GLU A 351 -16.89 8.10 15.67
CA GLU A 351 -17.55 8.39 14.38
C GLU A 351 -16.68 9.22 13.44
N ASP A 352 -15.72 9.97 13.99
CA ASP A 352 -14.74 10.78 13.27
C ASP A 352 -13.34 10.25 13.59
N PHE A 353 -12.66 9.67 12.61
CA PHE A 353 -11.32 9.12 12.81
C PHE A 353 -10.43 9.31 11.60
N GLU A 354 -9.12 9.17 11.83
CA GLU A 354 -8.09 9.30 10.81
C GLU A 354 -7.43 7.95 10.50
N ILE A 355 -7.07 7.78 9.23
CA ILE A 355 -6.37 6.62 8.71
C ILE A 355 -5.10 7.11 8.02
N PRO A 356 -3.90 6.67 8.44
CA PRO A 356 -2.68 7.00 7.72
C PRO A 356 -2.67 6.42 6.31
N VAL A 357 -2.13 7.20 5.37
CA VAL A 357 -1.99 6.83 3.97
C VAL A 357 -0.58 7.15 3.49
N ARG A 358 -0.10 6.33 2.54
CA ARG A 358 1.17 6.51 1.85
C ARG A 358 0.89 6.81 0.39
N ILE A 359 1.35 7.97 -0.08
CA ILE A 359 1.12 8.46 -1.43
C ILE A 359 2.42 8.47 -2.21
N GLU A 360 2.43 7.72 -3.30
CA GLU A 360 3.49 7.75 -4.30
C GLU A 360 2.96 8.49 -5.52
N THR A 361 3.72 9.49 -6.00
CA THR A 361 3.29 10.33 -7.12
C THR A 361 4.41 10.51 -8.12
N VAL A 362 4.08 10.45 -9.41
CA VAL A 362 4.96 10.85 -10.51
C VAL A 362 4.34 12.00 -11.26
N PHE A 363 5.18 12.96 -11.63
CA PHE A 363 4.83 14.21 -12.26
C PHE A 363 5.52 14.35 -13.60
N SER A 364 4.89 15.06 -14.53
CA SER A 364 5.53 15.52 -15.76
C SER A 364 5.38 17.02 -15.94
N LYS A 365 6.38 17.65 -16.53
CA LYS A 365 6.38 19.07 -16.89
C LYS A 365 6.36 19.20 -18.42
N ASP A 366 5.32 19.83 -18.95
CA ASP A 366 5.35 20.40 -20.30
C ASP A 366 5.44 21.92 -20.17
N ASN A 367 4.30 22.58 -19.96
CA ASN A 367 4.24 24.00 -19.60
C ASN A 367 4.15 24.23 -18.08
N SER A 368 3.61 23.25 -17.35
CA SER A 368 3.42 23.27 -15.90
C SER A 368 3.46 21.84 -15.38
N TRP A 369 3.87 21.65 -14.12
CA TRP A 369 3.83 20.34 -13.48
C TRP A 369 2.40 19.80 -13.39
N LYS A 370 2.24 18.54 -13.78
CA LYS A 370 0.99 17.78 -13.67
C LYS A 370 1.29 16.40 -13.11
N ILE A 371 0.33 15.84 -12.39
CA ILE A 371 0.37 14.46 -11.90
C ILE A 371 0.10 13.52 -13.08
N LYS A 372 1.06 12.65 -13.40
CA LYS A 372 0.93 11.54 -14.36
C LYS A 372 0.53 10.24 -13.68
N TYR A 373 0.96 10.04 -12.44
CA TYR A 373 0.63 8.85 -11.70
C TYR A 373 0.49 9.18 -10.23
N ILE A 374 -0.52 8.59 -9.59
CA ILE A 374 -0.70 8.62 -8.15
C ILE A 374 -1.14 7.24 -7.67
N GLN A 375 -0.48 6.76 -6.62
CA GLN A 375 -0.91 5.59 -5.86
C GLN A 375 -1.13 5.96 -4.42
N ILE A 376 -2.33 5.67 -3.95
CA ILE A 376 -2.71 5.82 -2.54
C ILE A 376 -2.85 4.42 -1.97
N SER A 377 -2.18 4.16 -0.85
CA SER A 377 -2.25 2.87 -0.17
C SER A 377 -2.24 3.03 1.33
N TYR A 378 -2.88 2.10 2.02
CA TYR A 378 -2.71 1.93 3.45
C TYR A 378 -1.40 1.20 3.77
N GLY A 379 -0.90 1.40 4.99
CA GLY A 379 0.12 0.52 5.57
C GLY A 379 -0.53 -0.76 6.09
N TYR A 380 0.14 -1.89 5.87
CA TYR A 380 -0.25 -3.20 6.36
C TYR A 380 0.93 -3.86 7.04
N GLU A 381 0.89 -3.93 8.37
CA GLU A 381 1.92 -4.54 9.22
C GLU A 381 1.90 -6.08 9.11
N TRP A 382 0.72 -6.65 8.91
CA TRP A 382 0.46 -8.07 9.10
C TRP A 382 0.02 -8.71 7.79
N ILE A 383 0.95 -9.14 6.94
CA ILE A 383 0.56 -9.79 5.68
C ILE A 383 0.17 -11.26 5.87
N TYR A 384 -0.36 -11.70 7.01
CA TYR A 384 -0.68 -13.12 7.26
C TYR A 384 -2.11 -13.52 6.90
N GLU A 385 -2.72 -12.92 5.87
CA GLU A 385 -4.17 -12.89 5.77
C GLU A 385 -4.77 -13.53 4.51
N HIS A 386 -5.94 -14.14 4.64
CA HIS A 386 -6.84 -14.39 3.53
C HIS A 386 -7.52 -13.05 3.11
N ARG A 387 -6.82 -12.20 2.35
CA ARG A 387 -7.26 -10.83 2.00
C ARG A 387 -8.06 -10.69 0.70
N THR A 388 -8.47 -11.79 0.08
CA THR A 388 -9.28 -11.72 -1.15
C THR A 388 -10.71 -11.18 -0.91
N GLU A 389 -11.13 -11.07 0.34
CA GLU A 389 -12.47 -10.66 0.73
C GLU A 389 -12.54 -9.15 0.97
N LYS A 390 -13.55 -8.52 0.38
CA LYS A 390 -13.77 -7.09 0.40
C LYS A 390 -14.88 -6.77 1.40
N LEU A 391 -14.57 -6.27 2.58
CA LEU A 391 -15.57 -5.64 3.45
C LEU A 391 -15.88 -4.24 2.93
N ASN A 392 -17.06 -4.08 2.36
CA ASN A 392 -17.52 -2.74 1.95
C ASN A 392 -18.11 -1.99 3.14
N LEU A 393 -17.25 -1.52 4.04
CA LEU A 393 -17.65 -0.69 5.19
C LEU A 393 -18.41 0.57 4.77
N TRP A 394 -18.13 1.04 3.57
CA TRP A 394 -18.49 2.37 3.10
C TRP A 394 -19.85 2.43 2.39
N GLY A 395 -20.44 1.26 2.11
CA GLY A 395 -21.83 1.12 1.71
C GLY A 395 -22.13 1.63 0.30
N LYS A 396 -21.32 1.25 -0.70
CA LYS A 396 -21.64 1.46 -2.11
C LYS A 396 -21.61 0.18 -2.94
#